data_AF-A0AAE3G4Q4-F1
#
_entry.id   AF-A0AAE3G4Q4-F1
#
_cell.length_a   1.000
_cell.length_b   1.000
_cell.length_c   1.000
_cell.angle_alpha   90.00
_cell.angle_beta   90.00
_cell.angle_gamma   90.00
#
_symmetry.space_group_name_H-M   'P 1'
#
loop_
_entity.id
_entity.type
_entity.pdbx_description
1 polymer ?
#
loop_
_entity_poly.entity_id
_entity_poly.type
_entity_poly.pdbx_seq_one_letter_code
_entity_poly.pdbx_strand_id
1 'polypeptide(L)'
;MAETTHDALAGELLRLTREMVEAARARDWPGVASREAERRRINARLFAEPIPQAQRAVVAQAIEKVLAYDPELNELATDARDESANDVQDAQANRKAVRAYHRYSAD
;
A
#
# COMPACT_ATOMS: atom_id res chain seq x y z
N MET A 1 30.34 -1.44 -8.94
CA MET A 1 29.00 -1.45 -8.33
C MET A 1 28.98 -2.62 -7.36
N ALA A 2 28.66 -2.42 -6.08
CA ALA A 2 28.57 -3.53 -5.14
C ALA A 2 27.48 -4.49 -5.63
N GLU A 3 27.83 -5.76 -5.80
CA GLU A 3 26.90 -6.83 -6.16
C GLU A 3 25.81 -6.88 -5.09
N THR A 4 24.59 -6.47 -5.43
CA THR A 4 23.48 -6.49 -4.46
C THR A 4 23.00 -7.92 -4.34
N THR A 5 23.23 -8.53 -3.18
CA THR A 5 22.88 -9.91 -2.89
C THR A 5 21.37 -10.08 -2.68
N HIS A 6 20.83 -11.28 -2.93
CA HIS A 6 19.40 -11.56 -2.75
C HIS A 6 18.95 -11.37 -1.31
N ASP A 7 19.81 -11.63 -0.32
CA ASP A 7 19.53 -11.37 1.09
C ASP A 7 19.29 -9.87 1.39
N ALA A 8 20.08 -8.97 0.79
CA ALA A 8 19.94 -7.54 0.92
C ALA A 8 18.64 -7.05 0.25
N LEU A 9 18.32 -7.58 -0.94
CA LEU A 9 17.07 -7.28 -1.64
C LEU A 9 15.85 -7.77 -0.84
N ALA A 10 15.93 -8.96 -0.24
CA ALA A 10 14.85 -9.52 0.57
C ALA A 10 14.66 -8.74 1.89
N GLY A 11 15.74 -8.30 2.52
CA GLY A 11 15.69 -7.42 3.70
C GLY A 11 15.06 -6.07 3.38
N GLU A 12 15.40 -5.49 2.23
CA GLU A 12 14.82 -4.24 1.75
C GLU A 12 13.33 -4.38 1.44
N LEU A 13 12.93 -5.48 0.80
CA LEU A 13 11.53 -5.79 0.53
C LEU A 13 10.70 -5.85 1.83
N LEU A 14 11.23 -6.51 2.85
CA LEU A 14 10.59 -6.60 4.17
C LEU A 14 10.50 -5.23 4.85
N ARG A 15 11.57 -4.42 4.79
CA ARG A 15 11.58 -3.06 5.34
C ARG A 15 10.51 -2.19 4.69
N LEU A 16 10.46 -2.16 3.35
CA LEU A 16 9.47 -1.39 2.60
C LEU A 16 8.04 -1.80 2.94
N THR A 17 7.79 -3.11 3.04
CA THR A 17 6.46 -3.63 3.39
C THR A 17 6.01 -3.18 4.78
N ARG A 18 6.91 -3.19 5.77
CA ARG A 18 6.61 -2.64 7.11
C ARG A 18 6.29 -1.15 7.07
N GLU A 19 7.09 -0.39 6.35
CA GLU A 19 6.86 1.06 6.24
C GLU A 19 5.57 1.40 5.48
N MET A 20 5.15 0.55 4.54
CA MET A 20 3.84 0.68 3.91
C MET A 20 2.70 0.48 4.90
N VAL A 21 2.79 -0.52 5.78
CA VAL A 21 1.80 -0.73 6.84
C VAL A 21 1.77 0.46 7.79
N GLU A 22 2.92 0.97 8.22
CA GLU A 22 2.96 2.17 9.08
C GLU A 22 2.39 3.41 8.39
N ALA A 23 2.67 3.61 7.10
CA ALA A 23 2.07 4.70 6.32
C ALA A 23 0.55 4.52 6.18
N ALA A 24 0.07 3.30 5.95
CA ALA A 24 -1.37 3.00 5.86
C ALA A 24 -2.07 3.24 7.20
N ARG A 25 -1.49 2.82 8.33
CA ARG A 25 -1.98 3.13 9.69
C ARG A 25 -2.05 4.64 9.94
N ALA A 26 -1.06 5.39 9.44
CA ALA A 26 -1.05 6.85 9.51
C ALA A 26 -1.95 7.54 8.47
N ARG A 27 -2.69 6.78 7.64
CA ARG A 27 -3.51 7.26 6.51
C ARG A 27 -2.71 8.05 5.45
N ASP A 28 -1.39 7.85 5.39
CA ASP A 28 -0.49 8.41 4.37
C ASP A 28 -0.50 7.58 3.09
N TRP A 29 -1.61 7.63 2.35
CA TRP A 29 -1.76 6.92 1.08
C TRP A 29 -0.74 7.33 0.00
N PRO A 30 -0.33 8.61 -0.14
CA PRO A 30 0.80 8.97 -1.00
C PRO A 30 2.09 8.25 -0.60
N GLY A 31 2.38 8.14 0.70
CA GLY A 31 3.52 7.39 1.24
C GLY A 31 3.44 5.89 0.97
N VAL A 32 2.25 5.29 1.02
CA VAL A 32 2.02 3.89 0.62
C VAL A 32 2.32 3.70 -0.86
N ALA A 33 1.81 4.58 -1.73
CA ALA A 33 2.00 4.48 -3.18
C ALA A 33 3.46 4.64 -3.60
N SER A 34 4.20 5.57 -2.98
CA SER A 34 5.63 5.75 -3.23
C SER A 34 6.43 4.50 -2.89
N ARG A 35 6.13 3.88 -1.74
CA ARG A 35 6.81 2.65 -1.30
C ARG A 35 6.41 1.43 -2.12
N GLU A 36 5.16 1.33 -2.57
CA GLU A 36 4.73 0.27 -3.48
C GLU A 36 5.50 0.31 -4.81
N ALA A 37 5.74 1.51 -5.35
CA ALA A 37 6.53 1.67 -6.57
C ALA A 37 7.97 1.14 -6.38
N GLU A 38 8.58 1.42 -5.22
CA GLU A 38 9.91 0.91 -4.89
C GLU A 38 9.90 -0.59 -4.61
N ARG A 39 8.88 -1.09 -3.88
CA ARG A 39 8.68 -2.51 -3.59
C ARG A 39 8.66 -3.33 -4.87
N ARG A 40 7.96 -2.86 -5.92
CA ARG A 40 7.92 -3.53 -7.24
C ARG A 40 9.29 -3.60 -7.91
N ARG A 41 10.10 -2.54 -7.81
CA ARG A 41 11.47 -2.53 -8.36
C ARG A 41 12.37 -3.53 -7.66
N ILE A 42 12.32 -3.56 -6.33
CA ILE A 42 13.08 -4.54 -5.52
C ILE A 42 12.64 -5.96 -5.84
N ASN A 43 11.32 -6.20 -5.95
CA ASN A 43 10.79 -7.51 -6.27
C ASN A 43 11.26 -8.01 -7.65
N ALA A 44 11.23 -7.13 -8.65
CA ALA A 44 11.76 -7.45 -9.99
C ALA A 44 13.26 -7.79 -9.97
N ARG A 45 14.06 -7.07 -9.17
CA ARG A 45 15.50 -7.35 -9.02
C ARG A 45 15.77 -8.65 -8.28
N LEU A 46 15.01 -8.92 -7.20
CA LEU A 46 15.19 -10.12 -6.37
C LEU A 46 14.96 -11.40 -7.17
N PHE A 47 14.01 -11.38 -8.11
CA PHE A 47 13.65 -12.54 -8.91
C PHE A 47 14.16 -12.48 -10.36
N ALA A 48 15.02 -11.52 -10.69
CA ALA A 48 15.64 -11.42 -12.02
C ALA A 48 16.58 -12.60 -12.30
N GLU A 49 17.20 -13.14 -11.27
CA GLU A 49 18.11 -14.28 -11.34
C GLU A 49 17.76 -15.33 -10.28
N PRO A 50 18.04 -16.63 -10.53
CA PRO A 50 17.83 -17.68 -9.55
C PRO A 50 18.53 -17.40 -8.22
N ILE A 51 17.81 -17.57 -7.11
CA ILE A 51 18.36 -17.35 -5.77
C ILE A 51 19.42 -18.43 -5.45
N PRO A 52 20.67 -18.04 -5.10
CA PRO A 52 21.71 -18.97 -4.70
C PRO A 52 21.30 -19.84 -3.50
N GLN A 53 21.66 -21.13 -3.52
CA GLN A 53 21.29 -22.11 -2.47
C GLN A 53 21.56 -21.57 -1.05
N ALA A 54 22.70 -20.92 -0.84
CA ALA A 54 23.11 -20.36 0.45
C ALA A 54 22.19 -19.24 0.97
N GLN A 55 21.48 -18.53 0.07
CA GLN A 55 20.63 -17.39 0.42
C GLN A 55 19.14 -17.74 0.48
N ARG A 56 18.73 -18.90 -0.07
CA ARG A 56 17.32 -19.31 -0.16
C ARG A 56 16.58 -19.27 1.18
N ALA A 57 17.20 -19.75 2.25
CA ALA A 57 16.56 -19.79 3.56
C ALA A 57 16.26 -18.37 4.10
N VAL A 58 17.20 -17.43 3.94
CA VAL A 58 17.05 -16.04 4.38
C VAL A 58 15.98 -15.33 3.54
N VAL A 59 16.03 -15.51 2.21
CA VAL A 59 15.04 -14.92 1.29
C VAL A 59 13.64 -15.47 1.57
N ALA A 60 13.50 -16.78 1.78
CA ALA A 60 12.21 -17.40 2.10
C ALA A 60 11.62 -16.85 3.41
N GLN A 61 12.43 -16.73 4.47
CA GLN A 61 11.98 -16.14 5.74
C GLN A 61 11.54 -14.68 5.60
N ALA A 62 12.21 -13.90 4.75
CA ALA A 62 11.82 -12.52 4.48
C ALA A 62 10.48 -12.46 3.72
N ILE A 63 10.30 -13.31 2.70
CA ILE A 63 9.05 -13.40 1.94
C ILE A 63 7.88 -13.84 2.83
N GLU A 64 8.09 -14.84 3.69
CA GLU A 64 7.07 -15.28 4.65
C GLU A 64 6.61 -14.12 5.55
N LYS A 65 7.56 -13.31 6.05
CA LYS A 65 7.24 -12.11 6.82
C LYS A 65 6.53 -11.05 6.00
N VAL A 66 6.88 -10.86 4.72
CA VAL A 66 6.18 -9.92 3.81
C VAL A 66 4.73 -10.35 3.64
N LEU A 67 4.49 -11.62 3.32
CA LEU A 67 3.14 -12.17 3.12
C LEU A 67 2.28 -12.08 4.39
N ALA A 68 2.89 -12.10 5.57
CA ALA A 68 2.19 -11.90 6.83
C ALA A 68 1.64 -10.48 7.02
N TYR A 69 2.16 -9.47 6.30
CA TYR A 69 1.64 -8.09 6.34
C TYR A 69 0.52 -7.83 5.31
N ASP A 70 0.39 -8.67 4.28
CA ASP A 70 -0.59 -8.46 3.21
C ASP A 70 -2.05 -8.41 3.71
N PRO A 71 -2.49 -9.25 4.68
CA PRO A 71 -3.85 -9.16 5.22
C PRO A 71 -4.14 -7.79 5.83
N GLU A 72 -3.25 -7.31 6.71
CA GLU A 72 -3.43 -6.01 7.39
C GLU A 72 -3.44 -4.85 6.38
N LEU A 73 -2.51 -4.86 5.41
CA LEU A 73 -2.46 -3.80 4.41
C LEU A 73 -3.72 -3.78 3.52
N ASN A 74 -4.26 -4.96 3.19
CA ASN A 74 -5.51 -5.07 2.43
C ASN A 74 -6.73 -4.59 3.22
N GLU A 75 -6.80 -4.91 4.52
CA GLU A 75 -7.86 -4.42 5.41
C GLU A 75 -7.83 -2.88 5.47
N LEU A 76 -6.67 -2.29 5.79
CA LEU A 76 -6.49 -0.84 5.85
C LEU A 76 -6.86 -0.15 4.53
N ALA A 77 -6.47 -0.73 3.39
CA ALA A 77 -6.78 -0.20 2.07
C ALA A 77 -8.28 -0.31 1.72
N THR A 78 -8.95 -1.36 2.19
CA THR A 78 -10.40 -1.54 2.00
C THR A 78 -11.17 -0.52 2.82
N ASP A 79 -10.83 -0.38 4.11
CA ASP A 79 -11.47 0.58 5.02
C ASP A 79 -11.36 2.01 4.50
N ALA A 80 -10.19 2.43 4.03
CA ALA A 80 -10.00 3.78 3.52
C ALA A 80 -10.71 4.03 2.18
N ARG A 81 -10.87 3.00 1.35
CA ARG A 81 -11.69 3.08 0.13
C ARG A 81 -13.16 3.27 0.47
N ASP A 82 -13.66 2.54 1.45
CA ASP A 82 -15.05 2.61 1.88
C ASP A 82 -15.36 3.96 2.54
N GLU A 83 -14.45 4.47 3.38
CA GLU A 83 -14.53 5.83 3.95
C GLU A 83 -14.58 6.89 2.84
N SER A 84 -13.67 6.80 1.86
CA SER A 84 -13.65 7.74 0.73
C SER A 84 -14.93 7.67 -0.13
N ALA A 85 -15.51 6.47 -0.29
CA ALA A 85 -16.76 6.29 -1.03
C ALA A 85 -17.93 6.96 -0.31
N ASN A 86 -18.01 6.82 1.02
CA ASN A 86 -19.02 7.46 1.84
C ASN A 86 -18.91 9.00 1.78
N ASP A 87 -17.70 9.55 1.91
CA ASP A 87 -17.46 11.00 1.83
C ASP A 87 -17.94 11.61 0.50
N VAL A 88 -17.72 10.90 -0.61
CA VAL A 88 -18.20 11.34 -1.94
C VAL A 88 -19.72 11.31 -2.02
N GLN A 89 -20.36 10.26 -1.49
CA GLN A 89 -21.82 10.15 -1.49
C GLN A 89 -22.45 11.26 -0.64
N ASP A 90 -21.91 11.54 0.54
CA ASP A 90 -22.37 12.61 1.42
C ASP A 90 -22.19 13.99 0.79
N ALA A 91 -21.05 14.23 0.13
CA ALA A 91 -20.82 15.47 -0.60
C ALA A 91 -21.80 15.65 -1.78
N GLN A 92 -22.21 14.57 -2.45
CA GLN A 92 -23.22 14.61 -3.52
C GLN A 92 -24.62 14.86 -2.96
N ALA A 93 -24.99 14.17 -1.87
CA ALA A 93 -26.27 14.36 -1.18
C ALA A 93 -26.43 15.79 -0.66
N ASN A 94 -25.40 16.34 -0.02
CA ASN A 94 -25.37 17.72 0.46
C ASN A 94 -25.51 18.74 -0.69
N ARG A 95 -24.80 18.54 -1.81
CA ARG A 95 -24.97 19.37 -3.01
C ARG A 95 -26.39 19.33 -3.56
N LYS A 96 -27.04 18.15 -3.55
CA LYS A 96 -28.43 17.99 -4.00
C LYS A 96 -29.41 18.70 -3.05
N ALA A 97 -29.21 18.59 -1.74
CA ALA A 97 -30.02 19.26 -0.73
C ALA A 97 -29.92 20.79 -0.83
N VAL A 98 -28.70 21.34 -0.91
CA VAL A 98 -28.47 22.79 -1.06
C VAL A 98 -29.12 23.33 -2.35
N ARG A 99 -29.00 22.62 -3.48
CA ARG A 99 -29.70 22.99 -4.72
C ARG A 99 -31.22 22.96 -4.59
N ALA A 100 -31.77 22.01 -3.85
CA ALA A 100 -33.21 21.93 -3.61
C ALA A 100 -33.71 23.10 -2.75
N TYR A 101 -32.97 23.46 -1.69
CA TYR A 101 -33.29 24.61 -0.85
C TYR A 101 -33.25 25.93 -1.62
N HIS A 102 -32.19 26.20 -2.39
CA HIS A 102 -32.10 27.42 -3.19
C HIS A 102 -33.21 27.56 -4.24
N ARG A 103 -33.70 26.44 -4.78
CA ARG A 103 -34.81 26.43 -5.73
C ARG A 103 -36.15 26.71 -5.07
N TYR A 104 -36.33 26.33 -3.81
CA TYR A 104 -37.60 26.51 -3.09
C TYR A 104 -37.66 27.84 -2.32
N SER A 105 -36.52 28.44 -2.01
CA SER A 105 -36.44 29.75 -1.35
C SER A 105 -36.36 30.95 -2.32
N ALA A 106 -36.51 30.69 -3.63
CA ALA A 106 -36.48 31.70 -4.69
C ALA A 106 -37.85 31.93 -5.36
N ASP A 107 -38.90 31.25 -4.87
CA ASP A 107 -40.32 31.54 -5.08
C ASP A 107 -40.86 32.30 -3.84
#